data_AF-A0A818VB36-F1
#
_entry.id   AF-A0A818VB36-F1
#
_cell.length_a   1.000
_cell.length_b   1.000
_cell.length_c   1.000
_cell.angle_alpha   90.00
_cell.angle_beta   90.00
_cell.angle_gamma   90.00
#
_symmetry.space_group_name_H-M   'P 1'
#
loop_
_entity.id
_entity.type
_entity.pdbx_description
1 polymer ?
#
loop_
_entity_poly.entity_id
_entity_poly.type
_entity_poly.pdbx_seq_one_letter_code
_entity_poly.pdbx_strand_id
1 'polypeptide(L)'
;MINTNITNNENNKITNNSKYLPFNIQWLDSSYQQTCLSDSPWQKILNNLEPIVANRAREQFNNRQRRQILIELLGTQFQWKLFPTEPDIPYILIPPYMLEEDRHKLENEAKSWLQIQVFKAAVEIGATVTEDQDINQLSNDMKNFLEYTYEIVSKSFERYLYQIQYKEEIMKQEEKLQERNKIKNQNELFSHSKFRSILRDSQTNSKKLPIINELISASSHPMSSQYSDIISKSIIALLKCDLRRVIFIKEKLFGQQLPIILRQFIWTECLLRFEKKPFDNDLSFVEFQIRRDFATGVTRGKNELKLKSPLNTPVTNLIENAVIETYSKIHALHPYLEEQHLRFTIKILNVLYTYRKDYKSYFIYWLLPFQLSYNDNNDGNKNEELYVIAMHLNLFIRHCFPHWSNIFSIANEIMVDLSINDQEFYQHLTSISNIRKKINPKDFIQEIISLENKQTSNPIQYTNDLISDPVIFLRKWISQMFVGILNCNSVLYLWDQFFMIKWNRIYIKHAIKAILYLLRNRFMYAIDYNDMRKIFLDEPYLLYTSNIQTAFVHLAIKNNDPKYIPDMNQRLYPSKLINNIAQY
;
A
#
# COMPACT_ATOMS: atom_id res chain seq x y z
N MET A 1 -30.62 1.27 -6.57
CA MET A 1 -31.10 2.50 -7.23
C MET A 1 -31.89 3.34 -6.22
N ILE A 2 -31.19 4.14 -5.40
CA ILE A 2 -31.79 5.23 -4.63
C ILE A 2 -30.92 6.45 -4.94
N ASN A 3 -31.52 7.46 -5.56
CA ASN A 3 -30.90 8.71 -5.99
C ASN A 3 -30.21 9.43 -4.82
N THR A 4 -28.92 9.71 -4.97
CA THR A 4 -28.21 10.76 -4.22
C THR A 4 -27.95 11.92 -5.16
N ASN A 5 -28.80 12.95 -5.08
CA ASN A 5 -28.53 14.25 -5.67
C ASN A 5 -27.42 14.97 -4.88
N ILE A 6 -26.41 15.48 -5.59
CA ILE A 6 -25.61 16.62 -5.14
C ILE A 6 -25.71 17.68 -6.24
N THR A 7 -25.94 18.90 -5.78
CA THR A 7 -26.40 20.12 -6.45
C THR A 7 -25.40 20.77 -7.41
N ASN A 8 -25.96 21.24 -8.54
CA ASN A 8 -25.71 22.45 -9.34
C ASN A 8 -24.26 22.86 -9.73
N ASN A 9 -24.02 22.87 -11.04
CA ASN A 9 -23.66 24.11 -11.73
C ASN A 9 -24.19 24.07 -13.18
N GLU A 10 -24.94 25.12 -13.53
CA GLU A 10 -25.58 25.33 -14.83
C GLU A 10 -24.55 25.73 -15.89
N ASN A 11 -24.52 24.99 -17.00
CA ASN A 11 -24.60 25.48 -18.38
C ASN A 11 -24.08 24.42 -19.36
N ASN A 12 -25.01 23.61 -19.88
CA ASN A 12 -25.12 23.27 -21.31
C ASN A 12 -26.20 22.18 -21.48
N LYS A 13 -27.39 22.64 -21.89
CA LYS A 13 -28.50 21.79 -22.34
C LYS A 13 -28.15 21.15 -23.69
N ILE A 14 -27.75 19.88 -23.68
CA ILE A 14 -28.15 18.89 -24.70
C ILE A 14 -28.37 17.55 -23.96
N THR A 15 -29.55 16.99 -24.17
CA THR A 15 -30.07 15.69 -23.69
C THR A 15 -29.02 14.65 -23.29
N ASN A 16 -28.83 14.44 -21.99
CA ASN A 16 -28.19 13.26 -21.43
C ASN A 16 -29.02 12.82 -20.23
N ASN A 17 -29.75 11.70 -20.36
CA ASN A 17 -30.03 10.88 -19.19
C ASN A 17 -28.68 10.60 -18.54
N SER A 18 -28.46 11.08 -17.31
CA SER A 18 -27.22 10.89 -16.58
C SER A 18 -26.97 9.38 -16.46
N LYS A 19 -26.10 8.82 -17.31
CA LYS A 19 -25.66 7.44 -17.19
C LYS A 19 -24.96 7.34 -15.83
N TYR A 20 -25.59 6.63 -14.90
CA TYR A 20 -24.97 6.33 -13.62
C TYR A 20 -23.73 5.47 -13.87
N LEU A 21 -22.56 6.00 -13.49
CA LEU A 21 -21.25 5.37 -13.67
C LEU A 21 -20.62 5.13 -12.29
N PRO A 22 -21.02 4.06 -11.59
CA PRO A 22 -20.61 3.83 -10.21
C PRO A 22 -19.09 3.65 -10.04
N PHE A 23 -18.39 3.16 -11.06
CA PHE A 23 -16.98 2.79 -10.96
C PHE A 23 -16.05 3.79 -11.64
N ASN A 24 -16.56 4.64 -12.52
CA ASN A 24 -15.77 5.54 -13.37
C ASN A 24 -14.71 4.79 -14.20
N ILE A 25 -15.00 3.54 -14.56
CA ILE A 25 -14.16 2.68 -15.39
C ILE A 25 -15.07 2.09 -16.45
N GLN A 26 -14.87 2.51 -17.70
CA GLN A 26 -15.78 2.24 -18.80
C GLN A 26 -16.15 0.75 -18.92
N TRP A 27 -15.19 -0.18 -18.87
CA TRP A 27 -15.50 -1.61 -19.03
C TRP A 27 -16.30 -2.18 -17.84
N LEU A 28 -16.02 -1.69 -16.62
CA LEU A 28 -16.67 -2.14 -15.40
C LEU A 28 -18.09 -1.56 -15.28
N ASP A 29 -18.25 -0.27 -15.60
CA ASP A 29 -19.56 0.37 -15.73
C ASP A 29 -20.41 -0.28 -16.84
N SER A 30 -19.78 -0.67 -17.96
CA SER A 30 -20.48 -1.42 -19.02
C SER A 30 -20.93 -2.79 -18.53
N SER A 31 -20.08 -3.49 -17.76
CA SER A 31 -20.41 -4.78 -17.15
C SER A 31 -21.58 -4.65 -16.18
N TYR A 32 -21.58 -3.61 -15.36
CA TYR A 32 -22.69 -3.29 -14.44
C TYR A 32 -24.00 -2.99 -15.18
N GLN A 33 -23.94 -2.23 -16.28
CA GLN A 33 -25.13 -1.99 -17.09
C GLN A 33 -25.68 -3.29 -17.70
N GLN A 34 -24.80 -4.21 -18.13
CA GLN A 34 -25.21 -5.52 -18.65
C GLN A 34 -25.87 -6.39 -17.57
N THR A 35 -25.38 -6.37 -16.33
CA THR A 35 -26.02 -7.12 -15.25
C THR A 35 -27.40 -6.59 -14.91
N CYS A 36 -27.70 -5.32 -15.18
CA CYS A 36 -28.99 -4.67 -14.95
C CYS A 36 -29.95 -4.66 -16.16
N LEU A 37 -29.69 -5.40 -17.24
CA LEU A 37 -30.58 -5.46 -18.40
C LEU A 37 -31.94 -6.11 -18.09
N SER A 38 -32.90 -5.96 -19.00
CA SER A 38 -34.26 -6.47 -18.80
C SER A 38 -34.36 -8.00 -18.82
N ASP A 39 -33.36 -8.71 -19.31
CA ASP A 39 -33.43 -10.17 -19.46
C ASP A 39 -32.50 -10.89 -18.47
N SER A 40 -31.85 -10.15 -17.57
CA SER A 40 -30.86 -10.71 -16.65
C SER A 40 -31.46 -11.24 -15.33
N PRO A 41 -30.78 -12.19 -14.65
CA PRO A 41 -31.34 -12.90 -13.50
C PRO A 41 -31.75 -12.03 -12.31
N TRP A 42 -31.20 -10.81 -12.19
CA TRP A 42 -31.57 -9.89 -11.09
C TRP A 42 -33.05 -9.52 -11.11
N GLN A 43 -33.73 -9.58 -12.26
CA GLN A 43 -35.16 -9.31 -12.32
C GLN A 43 -35.99 -10.33 -11.55
N LYS A 44 -35.56 -11.60 -11.50
CA LYS A 44 -36.23 -12.62 -10.68
C LYS A 44 -36.13 -12.28 -9.20
N ILE A 45 -34.95 -11.85 -8.78
CA ILE A 45 -34.71 -11.36 -7.41
C ILE A 45 -35.60 -10.15 -7.12
N LEU A 46 -35.64 -9.17 -8.03
CA LEU A 46 -36.48 -7.99 -7.91
C LEU A 46 -37.96 -8.38 -7.79
N ASN A 47 -38.48 -9.22 -8.69
CA ASN A 47 -39.87 -9.67 -8.68
C ASN A 47 -40.26 -10.41 -7.40
N ASN A 48 -39.32 -11.11 -6.75
CA ASN A 48 -39.55 -11.75 -5.45
C ASN A 48 -39.52 -10.74 -4.29
N LEU A 49 -38.68 -9.69 -4.39
CA LEU A 49 -38.47 -8.69 -3.34
C LEU A 49 -39.58 -7.62 -3.31
N GLU A 50 -40.01 -7.16 -4.48
CA GLU A 50 -41.03 -6.13 -4.66
C GLU A 50 -42.34 -6.37 -3.87
N PRO A 51 -43.00 -7.54 -3.92
CA PRO A 51 -44.26 -7.77 -3.20
C PRO A 51 -44.08 -7.72 -1.67
N ILE A 52 -42.93 -8.17 -1.15
CA ILE A 52 -42.62 -8.13 0.28
C ILE A 52 -42.44 -6.69 0.74
N VAL A 53 -41.67 -5.90 -0.01
CA VAL A 53 -41.47 -4.47 0.27
C VAL A 53 -42.78 -3.71 0.14
N ALA A 54 -43.62 -4.02 -0.86
CA ALA A 54 -44.91 -3.39 -1.05
C ALA A 54 -45.87 -3.67 0.13
N ASN A 55 -45.94 -4.90 0.61
CA ASN A 55 -46.77 -5.25 1.77
C ASN A 55 -46.33 -4.49 3.02
N ARG A 56 -45.02 -4.39 3.28
CA ARG A 56 -44.47 -3.61 4.41
C ARG A 56 -44.76 -2.13 4.28
N ALA A 57 -44.64 -1.58 3.08
CA ALA A 57 -44.96 -0.18 2.82
C ALA A 57 -46.44 0.11 3.13
N ARG A 58 -47.37 -0.78 2.74
CA ARG A 58 -48.81 -0.63 3.04
C ARG A 58 -49.11 -0.53 4.53
N GLU A 59 -48.37 -1.22 5.39
CA GLU A 59 -48.54 -1.11 6.85
C GLU A 59 -48.32 0.32 7.36
N GLN A 60 -47.56 1.14 6.63
CA GLN A 60 -47.28 2.55 6.97
C GLN A 60 -48.30 3.52 6.38
N PHE A 61 -49.25 3.05 5.57
CA PHE A 61 -50.16 3.92 4.80
C PHE A 61 -51.27 4.58 5.64
N ASN A 62 -51.42 4.15 6.90
CA ASN A 62 -52.31 4.80 7.86
C ASN A 62 -51.93 6.28 8.08
N ASN A 63 -50.65 6.64 7.94
CA ASN A 63 -50.20 8.02 7.95
C ASN A 63 -50.13 8.55 6.51
N ARG A 64 -50.99 9.53 6.18
CA ARG A 64 -51.11 10.12 4.84
C ARG A 64 -49.82 10.77 4.33
N GLN A 65 -49.09 11.47 5.21
CA GLN A 65 -47.82 12.12 4.85
C GLN A 65 -46.73 11.07 4.58
N ARG A 66 -46.67 10.04 5.44
CA ARG A 66 -45.71 8.93 5.30
C ARG A 66 -45.97 8.11 4.03
N ARG A 67 -47.24 7.83 3.73
CA ARG A 67 -47.66 7.17 2.48
C ARG A 67 -47.15 7.93 1.26
N GLN A 68 -47.40 9.24 1.21
CA GLN A 68 -47.04 10.05 0.06
C GLN A 68 -45.52 10.06 -0.17
N ILE A 69 -44.72 10.22 0.88
CA ILE A 69 -43.26 10.14 0.76
C ILE A 69 -42.82 8.75 0.30
N LEU A 70 -43.39 7.66 0.83
CA LEU A 70 -43.00 6.31 0.43
C LEU A 70 -43.34 6.03 -1.04
N ILE A 71 -44.50 6.52 -1.53
CA ILE A 71 -44.88 6.43 -2.95
C ILE A 71 -43.90 7.23 -3.82
N GLU A 72 -43.57 8.47 -3.44
CA GLU A 72 -42.56 9.28 -4.14
C GLU A 72 -41.18 8.60 -4.19
N LEU A 73 -40.74 7.98 -3.09
CA LEU A 73 -39.44 7.31 -2.99
C LEU A 73 -39.36 5.99 -3.78
N LEU A 74 -40.45 5.23 -3.85
CA LEU A 74 -40.52 3.98 -4.62
C LEU A 74 -40.66 4.21 -6.13
N GLY A 75 -41.18 5.38 -6.51
CA GLY A 75 -41.30 5.81 -7.90
C GLY A 75 -42.57 5.33 -8.58
N THR A 76 -42.90 6.02 -9.68
CA THR A 76 -44.18 5.89 -10.41
C THR A 76 -44.40 4.49 -11.00
N GLN A 77 -43.36 3.84 -11.50
CA GLN A 77 -43.45 2.49 -12.06
C GLN A 77 -43.80 1.44 -10.99
N PHE A 78 -43.20 1.54 -9.81
CA PHE A 78 -43.49 0.65 -8.68
C PHE A 78 -44.93 0.86 -8.18
N GLN A 79 -45.36 2.12 -8.09
CA GLN A 79 -46.73 2.47 -7.73
C GLN A 79 -47.75 1.87 -8.69
N TRP A 80 -47.58 2.04 -10.01
CA TRP A 80 -48.52 1.48 -10.99
C TRP A 80 -48.60 -0.05 -10.93
N LYS A 81 -47.48 -0.72 -10.65
CA LYS A 81 -47.43 -2.18 -10.58
C LYS A 81 -48.07 -2.73 -9.29
N LEU A 82 -47.82 -2.11 -8.14
CA LEU A 82 -48.12 -2.70 -6.82
C LEU A 82 -49.11 -1.88 -5.97
N PHE A 83 -49.35 -0.61 -6.28
CA PHE A 83 -50.31 0.26 -5.60
C PHE A 83 -51.32 0.91 -6.58
N PRO A 84 -51.96 0.15 -7.48
CA PRO A 84 -52.84 0.74 -8.51
C PRO A 84 -54.08 1.44 -7.92
N THR A 85 -54.49 1.07 -6.72
CA THR A 85 -55.70 1.60 -6.05
C THR A 85 -55.41 2.71 -5.05
N GLU A 86 -54.15 3.03 -4.78
CA GLU A 86 -53.79 4.02 -3.76
C GLU A 86 -53.74 5.43 -4.35
N PRO A 87 -54.44 6.41 -3.73
CA PRO A 87 -54.47 7.77 -4.24
C PRO A 87 -53.12 8.46 -4.03
N ASP A 88 -52.57 9.00 -5.12
CA ASP A 88 -51.40 9.87 -5.13
C ASP A 88 -51.82 11.31 -4.82
N ILE A 89 -51.39 11.84 -3.68
CA ILE A 89 -51.82 13.13 -3.16
C ILE A 89 -50.60 14.02 -2.84
N PRO A 90 -49.87 14.49 -3.87
CA PRO A 90 -48.59 15.18 -3.68
C PRO A 90 -48.70 16.53 -2.95
N TYR A 91 -49.87 17.20 -3.00
CA TYR A 91 -50.07 18.49 -2.34
C TYR A 91 -49.96 18.46 -0.80
N ILE A 92 -50.04 17.27 -0.18
CA ILE A 92 -49.89 17.09 1.27
C ILE A 92 -48.44 17.39 1.73
N LEU A 93 -47.46 17.27 0.82
CA LEU A 93 -46.04 17.46 1.11
C LEU A 93 -45.52 18.85 0.72
N ILE A 94 -46.39 19.73 0.21
CA ILE A 94 -46.04 21.05 -0.33
C ILE A 94 -46.58 22.14 0.61
N PRO A 95 -45.86 23.26 0.81
CA PRO A 95 -46.38 24.39 1.58
C PRO A 95 -47.74 24.88 1.03
N PRO A 96 -48.73 25.24 1.88
CA PRO A 96 -48.65 25.49 3.32
C PRO A 96 -48.89 24.25 4.23
N TYR A 97 -49.11 23.06 3.66
CA TYR A 97 -49.50 21.87 4.44
C TYR A 97 -48.33 21.18 5.15
N MET A 98 -47.11 21.41 4.68
CA MET A 98 -45.88 20.89 5.28
C MET A 98 -44.74 21.90 5.04
N LEU A 99 -43.96 22.17 6.09
CA LEU A 99 -42.74 22.97 5.99
C LEU A 99 -41.62 22.14 5.34
N GLU A 100 -40.71 22.78 4.60
CA GLU A 100 -39.61 22.08 3.91
C GLU A 100 -38.69 21.31 4.87
N GLU A 101 -38.44 21.86 6.07
CA GLU A 101 -37.65 21.18 7.10
C GLU A 101 -38.30 19.87 7.58
N ASP A 102 -39.62 19.89 7.76
CA ASP A 102 -40.38 18.72 8.21
C ASP A 102 -40.49 17.68 7.10
N ARG A 103 -40.61 18.11 5.84
CA ARG A 103 -40.52 17.22 4.67
C ARG A 103 -39.17 16.52 4.62
N HIS A 104 -38.07 17.26 4.76
CA HIS A 104 -36.73 16.68 4.74
C HIS A 104 -36.50 15.67 5.87
N LYS A 105 -36.99 15.96 7.08
CA LYS A 105 -36.96 15.00 8.21
C LYS A 105 -37.75 13.73 7.86
N LEU A 106 -39.00 13.88 7.41
CA LEU A 106 -39.87 12.77 7.07
C LEU A 106 -39.30 11.93 5.91
N GLU A 107 -38.68 12.57 4.92
CA GLU A 107 -38.01 11.93 3.79
C GLU A 107 -36.80 11.11 4.24
N ASN A 108 -35.94 11.67 5.09
CA ASN A 108 -34.79 10.97 5.63
C ASN A 108 -35.21 9.75 6.47
N GLU A 109 -36.19 9.92 7.35
CA GLU A 109 -36.76 8.82 8.12
C GLU A 109 -37.40 7.73 7.23
N ALA A 110 -38.07 8.14 6.14
CA ALA A 110 -38.70 7.21 5.20
C ALA A 110 -37.66 6.46 4.39
N LYS A 111 -36.62 7.14 3.90
CA LYS A 111 -35.47 6.53 3.23
C LYS A 111 -34.77 5.51 4.12
N SER A 112 -34.43 5.89 5.36
CA SER A 112 -33.77 4.97 6.32
C SER A 112 -34.65 3.77 6.64
N TRP A 113 -35.95 3.98 6.88
CA TRP A 113 -36.88 2.88 7.11
C TRP A 113 -37.00 1.95 5.90
N LEU A 114 -37.16 2.51 4.69
CA LEU A 114 -37.28 1.74 3.45
C LEU A 114 -36.03 0.89 3.21
N GLN A 115 -34.84 1.46 3.41
CA GLN A 115 -33.57 0.73 3.30
C GLN A 115 -33.51 -0.46 4.27
N ILE A 116 -33.95 -0.28 5.52
CA ILE A 116 -34.03 -1.37 6.51
C ILE A 116 -35.01 -2.46 6.05
N GLN A 117 -36.18 -2.08 5.53
CA GLN A 117 -37.19 -3.06 5.10
C GLN A 117 -36.76 -3.82 3.85
N VAL A 118 -36.12 -3.14 2.89
CA VAL A 118 -35.53 -3.76 1.70
C VAL A 118 -34.45 -4.77 2.11
N PHE A 119 -33.58 -4.39 3.05
CA PHE A 119 -32.54 -5.29 3.56
C PHE A 119 -33.14 -6.52 4.25
N LYS A 120 -34.12 -6.34 5.15
CA LYS A 120 -34.83 -7.45 5.79
C LYS A 120 -35.51 -8.37 4.78
N ALA A 121 -36.17 -7.79 3.77
CA ALA A 121 -36.84 -8.57 2.72
C ALA A 121 -35.82 -9.36 1.89
N ALA A 122 -34.68 -8.75 1.56
CA ALA A 122 -33.59 -9.43 0.86
C ALA A 122 -33.02 -10.60 1.66
N VAL A 123 -32.90 -10.48 2.99
CA VAL A 123 -32.45 -11.59 3.87
C VAL A 123 -33.46 -12.73 3.85
N GLU A 124 -34.76 -12.43 3.94
CA GLU A 124 -35.84 -13.44 3.93
C GLU A 124 -35.88 -14.26 2.64
N ILE A 125 -35.61 -13.65 1.48
CA ILE A 125 -35.57 -14.34 0.19
C ILE A 125 -34.17 -14.92 -0.14
N GLY A 126 -33.23 -14.86 0.79
CA GLY A 126 -31.86 -15.35 0.59
C GLY A 126 -31.09 -14.61 -0.52
N ALA A 127 -31.36 -13.32 -0.73
CA ALA A 127 -30.74 -12.45 -1.74
C ALA A 127 -29.65 -11.52 -1.17
N THR A 128 -29.22 -11.73 0.08
CA THR A 128 -28.09 -11.00 0.68
C THR A 128 -26.85 -11.87 0.74
N VAL A 129 -25.71 -11.31 0.37
CA VAL A 129 -24.39 -11.90 0.62
C VAL A 129 -23.76 -11.14 1.78
N THR A 130 -23.82 -11.71 2.99
CA THR A 130 -23.03 -11.21 4.13
C THR A 130 -21.72 -11.98 4.26
N GLU A 131 -20.73 -11.39 4.93
CA GLU A 131 -19.37 -11.97 5.04
C GLU A 131 -19.34 -13.34 5.74
N ASP A 132 -20.35 -13.64 6.58
CA ASP A 132 -20.45 -14.88 7.38
C ASP A 132 -21.49 -15.88 6.84
N GLN A 133 -22.19 -15.57 5.74
CA GLN A 133 -23.22 -16.45 5.19
C GLN A 133 -22.60 -17.53 4.30
N ASP A 134 -22.89 -18.79 4.63
CA ASP A 134 -22.59 -19.92 3.75
C ASP A 134 -23.33 -19.72 2.42
N ILE A 135 -22.62 -19.83 1.29
CA ILE A 135 -23.17 -19.69 -0.07
C ILE A 135 -24.37 -20.64 -0.27
N ASN A 136 -24.39 -21.74 0.48
CA ASN A 136 -25.49 -22.69 0.48
C ASN A 136 -26.84 -22.10 0.93
N GLN A 137 -26.84 -21.06 1.77
CA GLN A 137 -28.03 -20.37 2.27
C GLN A 137 -28.63 -19.36 1.27
N LEU A 138 -27.95 -19.08 0.16
CA LEU A 138 -28.45 -18.20 -0.88
C LEU A 138 -29.56 -18.89 -1.69
N SER A 139 -30.55 -18.11 -2.12
CA SER A 139 -31.57 -18.61 -3.05
C SER A 139 -30.95 -18.95 -4.40
N ASN A 140 -31.58 -19.89 -5.13
CA ASN A 140 -31.11 -20.27 -6.46
C ASN A 140 -31.09 -19.07 -7.42
N ASP A 141 -32.04 -18.14 -7.31
CA ASP A 141 -32.04 -16.91 -8.11
C ASP A 141 -30.84 -16.03 -7.82
N MET A 142 -30.43 -15.91 -6.55
CA MET A 142 -29.23 -15.16 -6.17
C MET A 142 -27.95 -15.85 -6.64
N LYS A 143 -27.86 -17.18 -6.53
CA LYS A 143 -26.72 -17.95 -7.07
C LYS A 143 -26.59 -17.76 -8.58
N ASN A 144 -27.69 -17.89 -9.32
CA ASN A 144 -27.73 -17.66 -10.76
C ASN A 144 -27.30 -16.23 -11.12
N PHE A 145 -27.73 -15.23 -10.34
CA PHE A 145 -27.31 -13.85 -10.55
C PHE A 145 -25.81 -13.63 -10.29
N LEU A 146 -25.25 -14.25 -9.24
CA LEU A 146 -23.82 -14.16 -8.94
C LEU A 146 -22.98 -14.85 -10.02
N GLU A 147 -23.37 -16.04 -10.48
CA GLU A 147 -22.71 -16.75 -11.58
C GLU A 147 -22.75 -15.94 -12.87
N TYR A 148 -23.93 -15.40 -13.22
CA TYR A 148 -24.09 -14.53 -14.39
C TYR A 148 -23.23 -13.27 -14.30
N THR A 149 -23.18 -12.64 -13.12
CA THR A 149 -22.35 -11.46 -12.87
C THR A 149 -20.87 -11.79 -13.00
N TYR A 150 -20.43 -12.92 -12.44
CA TYR A 150 -19.05 -13.40 -12.56
C TYR A 150 -18.68 -13.64 -14.02
N GLU A 151 -19.54 -14.29 -14.80
CA GLU A 151 -19.29 -14.53 -16.22
C GLU A 151 -19.18 -13.24 -17.03
N ILE A 152 -20.10 -12.28 -16.83
CA ILE A 152 -20.05 -10.99 -17.54
C ILE A 152 -18.76 -10.26 -17.19
N VAL A 153 -18.45 -10.15 -15.90
CA VAL A 153 -17.27 -9.40 -15.44
C VAL A 153 -16.00 -10.06 -15.95
N SER A 154 -15.86 -11.38 -15.84
CA SER A 154 -14.69 -12.12 -16.34
C SER A 154 -14.53 -11.96 -17.86
N LYS A 155 -15.58 -12.20 -18.66
CA LYS A 155 -15.53 -12.06 -20.13
C LYS A 155 -15.23 -10.63 -20.56
N SER A 156 -15.81 -9.64 -19.87
CA SER A 156 -15.58 -8.22 -20.18
C SER A 156 -14.18 -7.79 -19.80
N PHE A 157 -13.65 -8.31 -18.68
CA PHE A 157 -12.30 -8.06 -18.24
C PHE A 157 -11.26 -8.68 -19.19
N GLU A 158 -11.44 -9.92 -19.62
CA GLU A 158 -10.59 -10.57 -20.63
C GLU A 158 -10.56 -9.78 -21.95
N ARG A 159 -11.73 -9.36 -22.44
CA ARG A 159 -11.83 -8.51 -23.64
C ARG A 159 -11.08 -7.19 -23.46
N TYR A 160 -11.20 -6.57 -22.29
CA TYR A 160 -10.51 -5.32 -21.99
C TYR A 160 -8.99 -5.50 -21.95
N LEU A 161 -8.49 -6.56 -21.30
CA LEU A 161 -7.07 -6.90 -21.30
C LEU A 161 -6.54 -7.15 -22.71
N TYR A 162 -7.28 -7.89 -23.54
CA TYR A 162 -6.93 -8.13 -24.93
C TYR A 162 -6.84 -6.84 -25.76
N GLN A 163 -7.78 -5.91 -25.57
CA GLN A 163 -7.74 -4.61 -26.26
C GLN A 163 -6.51 -3.78 -25.87
N ILE A 164 -6.08 -3.85 -24.61
CA ILE A 164 -4.87 -3.15 -24.14
C ILE A 164 -3.62 -3.79 -24.72
N GLN A 165 -3.53 -5.13 -24.67
CA GLN A 165 -2.47 -5.90 -25.31
C GLN A 165 -2.27 -5.51 -26.77
N TYR A 166 -3.37 -5.51 -27.52
CA TYR A 166 -3.36 -5.18 -28.93
C TYR A 166 -2.90 -3.73 -29.18
N LYS A 167 -3.34 -2.77 -28.36
CA LYS A 167 -2.89 -1.37 -28.45
C LYS A 167 -1.39 -1.22 -28.15
N GLU A 168 -0.87 -1.92 -27.15
CA GLU A 168 0.57 -1.91 -26.85
C GLU A 168 1.41 -2.50 -27.97
N GLU A 169 0.95 -3.60 -28.59
CA GLU A 169 1.64 -4.20 -29.72
C GLU A 169 1.71 -3.25 -30.92
N ILE A 170 0.60 -2.54 -31.21
CA ILE A 170 0.57 -1.50 -32.25
C ILE A 170 1.55 -0.38 -31.90
N MET A 171 1.51 0.16 -30.66
CA MET A 171 2.43 1.21 -30.23
C MET A 171 3.89 0.79 -30.34
N LYS A 172 4.25 -0.43 -29.92
CA LYS A 172 5.61 -0.96 -30.05
C LYS A 172 6.03 -1.11 -31.52
N GLN A 173 5.11 -1.46 -32.41
CA GLN A 173 5.38 -1.52 -33.85
C GLN A 173 5.60 -0.12 -34.43
N GLU A 174 4.78 0.86 -34.04
CA GLU A 174 4.92 2.26 -34.43
C GLU A 174 6.22 2.88 -33.92
N GLU A 175 6.60 2.64 -32.66
CA GLU A 175 7.87 3.09 -32.09
C GLU A 175 9.06 2.49 -32.84
N LYS A 176 9.04 1.18 -33.13
CA LYS A 176 10.08 0.52 -33.94
C LYS A 176 10.16 1.09 -35.36
N LEU A 177 9.03 1.45 -35.96
CA LEU A 177 8.99 2.12 -37.27
C LEU A 177 9.58 3.53 -37.19
N GLN A 178 9.26 4.29 -36.14
CA GLN A 178 9.82 5.63 -35.91
C GLN A 178 11.32 5.59 -35.62
N GLU A 179 11.81 4.64 -34.83
CA GLU A 179 13.25 4.44 -34.60
C GLU A 179 13.97 4.04 -35.88
N ARG A 180 13.40 3.13 -36.68
CA ARG A 180 13.95 2.80 -38.02
C ARG A 180 14.02 4.02 -38.92
N ASN A 181 13.02 4.89 -38.88
CA ASN A 181 13.01 6.13 -39.67
C ASN A 181 14.00 7.17 -39.13
N LYS A 182 14.19 7.28 -37.82
CA LYS A 182 15.24 8.13 -37.20
C LYS A 182 16.64 7.63 -37.53
N ILE A 183 16.88 6.31 -37.52
CA ILE A 183 18.17 5.71 -37.90
C ILE A 183 18.44 5.90 -39.40
N LYS A 184 17.42 5.77 -40.26
CA LYS A 184 17.54 6.08 -41.70
C LYS A 184 17.86 7.56 -41.94
N ASN A 185 17.17 8.47 -41.28
CA ASN A 185 17.43 9.91 -41.40
C ASN A 185 18.79 10.31 -40.82
N GLN A 186 19.26 9.67 -39.73
CA GLN A 186 20.62 9.87 -39.24
C GLN A 186 21.66 9.33 -40.23
N ASN A 187 21.46 8.14 -40.80
CA ASN A 187 22.39 7.59 -41.79
C ASN A 187 22.44 8.41 -43.09
N GLU A 188 21.37 9.10 -43.47
CA GLU A 188 21.37 10.06 -44.58
C GLU A 188 22.13 11.36 -44.23
N LEU A 189 22.02 11.86 -43.00
CA LEU A 189 22.79 13.02 -42.51
C LEU A 189 24.29 12.72 -42.26
N PHE A 190 24.66 11.47 -41.97
CA PHE A 190 26.05 11.06 -41.74
C PHE A 190 26.85 10.74 -43.02
N SER A 191 26.26 10.93 -44.21
CA SER A 191 27.00 10.86 -45.48
C SER A 191 28.00 12.02 -45.66
N HIS A 192 27.89 13.10 -44.88
CA HIS A 192 28.84 14.23 -44.85
C HIS A 192 29.12 14.72 -43.41
N SER A 193 29.99 14.05 -42.66
CA SER A 193 30.87 14.77 -41.70
C SER A 193 32.00 13.88 -41.15
N LYS A 194 33.23 14.33 -41.37
CA LYS A 194 34.45 13.84 -40.71
C LYS A 194 34.48 14.33 -39.25
N PHE A 195 33.81 13.66 -38.32
CA PHE A 195 34.07 13.87 -36.88
C PHE A 195 33.84 12.58 -36.08
N ARG A 196 34.83 11.68 -36.14
CA ARG A 196 35.00 10.54 -35.22
C ARG A 196 36.40 10.63 -34.60
N SER A 197 36.57 11.36 -33.50
CA SER A 197 37.81 11.24 -32.71
C SER A 197 37.79 11.77 -31.27
N ILE A 198 36.65 12.11 -30.62
CA ILE A 198 36.70 12.80 -29.30
C ILE A 198 35.87 12.12 -28.18
N LEU A 199 35.31 10.93 -28.40
CA LEU A 199 34.47 10.26 -27.38
C LEU A 199 34.94 8.83 -27.00
N ARG A 200 36.23 8.51 -27.22
CA ARG A 200 36.80 7.21 -26.80
C ARG A 200 37.68 7.24 -25.55
N ASP A 201 38.00 8.41 -25.00
CA ASP A 201 39.06 8.51 -23.98
C ASP A 201 38.56 8.68 -22.53
N SER A 202 37.28 8.46 -22.24
CA SER A 202 36.76 8.54 -20.85
C SER A 202 36.27 7.22 -20.24
N GLN A 203 36.48 6.07 -20.91
CA GLN A 203 36.07 4.75 -20.40
C GLN A 203 37.21 3.84 -19.93
N THR A 204 38.43 4.34 -19.81
CA THR A 204 39.57 3.57 -19.30
C THR A 204 40.06 4.16 -17.99
N ASN A 205 39.40 3.80 -16.88
CA ASN A 205 40.02 3.55 -15.56
C ASN A 205 38.96 3.47 -14.45
N SER A 206 38.23 2.37 -14.38
CA SER A 206 37.86 1.81 -13.09
C SER A 206 37.71 0.30 -13.20
N LYS A 207 38.68 -0.43 -12.63
CA LYS A 207 38.52 -1.85 -12.33
C LYS A 207 37.51 -1.95 -11.17
N LYS A 208 36.21 -1.95 -11.47
CA LYS A 208 35.15 -2.33 -10.53
C LYS A 208 34.63 -3.71 -10.92
N LEU A 209 34.45 -4.56 -9.91
CA LEU A 209 34.01 -5.96 -10.04
C LEU A 209 32.73 -6.07 -10.91
N PRO A 210 32.72 -6.93 -11.94
CA PRO A 210 31.62 -7.03 -12.91
C PRO A 210 30.29 -7.49 -12.28
N ILE A 211 30.32 -8.16 -11.12
CA ILE A 211 29.14 -8.72 -10.44
C ILE A 211 28.22 -7.63 -9.86
N ILE A 212 28.76 -6.45 -9.52
CA ILE A 212 27.96 -5.36 -8.91
C ILE A 212 27.14 -4.62 -9.98
N ASN A 213 27.68 -4.46 -11.19
CA ASN A 213 26.97 -3.77 -12.27
C ASN A 213 25.81 -4.59 -12.83
N GLU A 214 25.89 -5.93 -12.84
CA GLU A 214 24.78 -6.80 -13.22
C GLU A 214 23.63 -6.82 -12.18
N LEU A 215 23.94 -6.58 -10.90
CA LEU A 215 22.92 -6.44 -9.85
C LEU A 215 22.28 -5.03 -9.83
N ILE A 216 23.05 -3.99 -10.17
CA ILE A 216 22.52 -2.63 -10.34
C ILE A 216 21.60 -2.56 -11.56
N SER A 217 21.91 -3.26 -12.67
CA SER A 217 21.00 -3.37 -13.82
C SER A 217 19.78 -4.26 -13.57
N ALA A 218 19.81 -5.14 -12.57
CA ALA A 218 18.62 -5.90 -12.12
C ALA A 218 17.64 -5.03 -11.31
N SER A 219 18.10 -3.91 -10.73
CA SER A 219 17.26 -2.99 -9.91
C SER A 219 16.33 -2.09 -10.72
N SER A 220 16.43 -2.11 -12.06
CA SER A 220 15.52 -1.41 -12.99
C SER A 220 14.37 -2.27 -13.50
N HIS A 221 14.08 -3.40 -12.84
CA HIS A 221 12.84 -4.13 -13.13
C HIS A 221 11.65 -3.30 -12.64
N PRO A 222 10.64 -3.07 -13.50
CA PRO A 222 9.48 -2.27 -13.12
C PRO A 222 8.77 -2.92 -11.92
N MET A 223 8.54 -2.13 -10.87
CA MET A 223 7.94 -2.56 -9.59
C MET A 223 6.49 -3.06 -9.73
N SER A 224 5.88 -2.80 -10.88
CA SER A 224 4.58 -3.29 -11.32
C SER A 224 4.62 -3.56 -12.82
N SER A 225 3.83 -4.52 -13.29
CA SER A 225 3.51 -4.62 -14.71
C SER A 225 2.29 -3.75 -15.02
N GLN A 226 2.19 -3.26 -16.25
CA GLN A 226 1.01 -2.52 -16.71
C GLN A 226 -0.30 -3.29 -16.46
N TYR A 227 -0.28 -4.62 -16.64
CA TYR A 227 -1.40 -5.51 -16.28
C TYR A 227 -1.78 -5.43 -14.81
N SER A 228 -0.79 -5.53 -13.92
CA SER A 228 -1.02 -5.47 -12.49
C SER A 228 -1.59 -4.11 -12.06
N ASP A 229 -1.22 -3.04 -12.76
CA ASP A 229 -1.75 -1.70 -12.52
C ASP A 229 -3.18 -1.52 -13.02
N ILE A 230 -3.53 -2.12 -14.17
CA ILE A 230 -4.90 -2.16 -14.68
C ILE A 230 -5.83 -2.94 -13.74
N ILE A 231 -5.38 -4.11 -13.28
CA ILE A 231 -6.09 -4.92 -12.29
C ILE A 231 -6.28 -4.10 -11.01
N SER A 232 -5.22 -3.45 -10.54
CA SER A 232 -5.24 -2.64 -9.33
C SER A 232 -6.22 -1.47 -9.42
N LYS A 233 -6.23 -0.73 -10.54
CA LYS A 233 -7.22 0.35 -10.77
C LYS A 233 -8.66 -0.16 -10.70
N SER A 234 -8.90 -1.33 -11.29
CA SER A 234 -10.21 -1.97 -11.30
C SER A 234 -10.65 -2.40 -9.89
N ILE A 235 -9.75 -3.03 -9.14
CA ILE A 235 -9.99 -3.40 -7.74
C ILE A 235 -10.26 -2.16 -6.89
N ILE A 236 -9.49 -1.08 -7.07
CA ILE A 236 -9.68 0.17 -6.31
C ILE A 236 -11.05 0.79 -6.62
N ALA A 237 -11.49 0.78 -7.87
CA ALA A 237 -12.83 1.28 -8.21
C ALA A 237 -13.93 0.49 -7.48
N LEU A 238 -13.80 -0.84 -7.41
CA LEU A 238 -14.70 -1.68 -6.63
C LEU A 238 -14.63 -1.37 -5.12
N LEU A 239 -13.43 -1.22 -4.57
CA LEU A 239 -13.22 -0.91 -3.14
C LEU A 239 -13.74 0.48 -2.76
N LYS A 240 -13.71 1.46 -3.66
CA LYS A 240 -14.31 2.78 -3.44
C LYS A 240 -15.83 2.70 -3.29
N CYS A 241 -16.48 1.72 -3.90
CA CYS A 241 -17.92 1.49 -3.73
C CYS A 241 -18.24 0.75 -2.42
N ASP A 242 -17.37 -0.13 -1.94
CA ASP A 242 -17.53 -0.83 -0.65
C ASP A 242 -16.19 -1.07 0.05
N LEU A 243 -15.81 -0.12 0.92
CA LEU A 243 -14.55 -0.16 1.67
C LEU A 243 -14.46 -1.34 2.66
N ARG A 244 -15.57 -1.98 3.02
CA ARG A 244 -15.55 -3.14 3.93
C ARG A 244 -14.78 -4.31 3.31
N ARG A 245 -14.86 -4.44 1.98
CA ARG A 245 -14.15 -5.47 1.19
C ARG A 245 -12.62 -5.32 1.20
N VAL A 246 -12.07 -4.23 1.74
CA VAL A 246 -10.63 -4.09 1.96
C VAL A 246 -10.10 -5.23 2.84
N ILE A 247 -10.88 -5.72 3.80
CA ILE A 247 -10.48 -6.86 4.66
C ILE A 247 -10.27 -8.12 3.81
N PHE A 248 -11.24 -8.45 2.96
CA PHE A 248 -11.16 -9.58 2.03
C PHE A 248 -9.92 -9.52 1.12
N ILE A 249 -9.61 -8.32 0.59
CA ILE A 249 -8.40 -8.13 -0.23
C ILE A 249 -7.12 -8.33 0.58
N LYS A 250 -7.06 -7.81 1.81
CA LYS A 250 -5.91 -7.98 2.71
C LYS A 250 -5.66 -9.45 3.03
N GLU A 251 -6.71 -10.26 3.20
CA GLU A 251 -6.60 -11.70 3.42
C GLU A 251 -6.11 -12.45 2.16
N LYS A 252 -6.68 -12.13 0.99
CA LYS A 252 -6.30 -12.80 -0.28
C LYS A 252 -4.90 -12.45 -0.75
N LEU A 253 -4.41 -11.25 -0.45
CA LEU A 253 -3.08 -10.78 -0.82
C LEU A 253 -2.05 -10.97 0.30
N PHE A 254 -2.42 -11.60 1.41
CA PHE A 254 -1.45 -11.93 2.45
C PHE A 254 -0.33 -12.81 1.89
N GLY A 255 0.90 -12.42 2.15
CA GLY A 255 2.10 -13.08 1.61
C GLY A 255 2.52 -12.62 0.22
N GLN A 256 1.75 -11.74 -0.45
CA GLN A 256 2.04 -11.23 -1.79
C GLN A 256 2.49 -9.77 -1.76
N GLN A 257 3.43 -9.39 -2.63
CA GLN A 257 3.79 -7.99 -2.84
C GLN A 257 2.69 -7.28 -3.64
N LEU A 258 2.35 -6.04 -3.26
CA LEU A 258 1.30 -5.27 -3.90
C LEU A 258 1.81 -4.56 -5.17
N PRO A 259 1.01 -4.45 -6.24
CA PRO A 259 1.30 -3.52 -7.33
C PRO A 259 1.27 -2.06 -6.84
N ILE A 260 1.96 -1.16 -7.53
CA ILE A 260 2.18 0.22 -7.06
C ILE A 260 0.87 0.97 -6.76
N ILE A 261 -0.13 0.87 -7.63
CA ILE A 261 -1.39 1.60 -7.47
C ILE A 261 -2.20 1.05 -6.29
N LEU A 262 -2.24 -0.27 -6.14
CA LEU A 262 -2.92 -0.90 -5.01
C LEU A 262 -2.20 -0.63 -3.69
N ARG A 263 -0.86 -0.60 -3.72
CA ARG A 263 -0.02 -0.20 -2.59
C ARG A 263 -0.36 1.20 -2.13
N GLN A 264 -0.34 2.19 -3.03
CA GLN A 264 -0.70 3.57 -2.72
C GLN A 264 -2.07 3.65 -2.05
N PHE A 265 -3.07 2.94 -2.59
CA PHE A 265 -4.42 2.92 -2.02
C PHE A 265 -4.46 2.29 -0.62
N ILE A 266 -3.91 1.09 -0.45
CA ILE A 266 -3.94 0.36 0.84
C ILE A 266 -3.15 1.10 1.91
N TRP A 267 -1.96 1.61 1.58
CA TRP A 267 -1.12 2.33 2.53
C TRP A 267 -1.81 3.64 2.97
N THR A 268 -2.35 4.40 2.02
CA THR A 268 -3.11 5.63 2.32
C THR A 268 -4.33 5.31 3.20
N GLU A 269 -5.13 4.29 2.86
CA GLU A 269 -6.27 3.87 3.69
C GLU A 269 -5.83 3.54 5.13
N CYS A 270 -4.75 2.76 5.28
CA CYS A 270 -4.24 2.37 6.59
C CYS A 270 -3.75 3.58 7.40
N LEU A 271 -3.07 4.54 6.78
CA LEU A 271 -2.57 5.75 7.45
C LEU A 271 -3.71 6.68 7.88
N LEU A 272 -4.68 6.93 6.99
CA LEU A 272 -5.78 7.86 7.27
C LEU A 272 -6.79 7.29 8.26
N ARG A 273 -6.93 5.96 8.33
CA ARG A 273 -7.87 5.29 9.23
C ARG A 273 -7.63 5.63 10.70
N PHE A 274 -6.39 5.90 11.11
CA PHE A 274 -6.09 6.28 12.50
C PHE A 274 -6.62 7.68 12.89
N GLU A 275 -6.88 8.53 11.90
CA GLU A 275 -7.42 9.88 12.11
C GLU A 275 -8.95 9.94 11.90
N LYS A 276 -9.54 8.83 11.42
CA LYS A 276 -10.96 8.71 11.12
C LYS A 276 -11.79 8.65 12.41
N LYS A 277 -12.78 9.54 12.55
CA LYS A 277 -13.76 9.46 13.65
C LYS A 277 -14.78 8.34 13.37
N PRO A 278 -15.39 7.72 14.39
CA PRO A 278 -16.31 6.59 14.22
C PRO A 278 -17.55 6.90 13.36
N PHE A 279 -17.90 8.18 13.14
CA PHE A 279 -19.05 8.61 12.35
C PHE A 279 -18.71 9.09 10.94
N ASP A 280 -17.43 9.23 10.59
CA ASP A 280 -17.04 9.63 9.25
C ASP A 280 -17.21 8.41 8.33
N ASN A 281 -18.14 8.44 7.38
CA ASN A 281 -18.29 7.32 6.44
C ASN A 281 -17.47 7.52 5.16
N ASP A 282 -17.16 8.77 4.79
CA ASP A 282 -16.43 9.11 3.58
C ASP A 282 -14.93 9.35 3.83
N LEU A 283 -14.10 8.47 3.27
CA LEU A 283 -12.65 8.57 3.36
C LEU A 283 -12.11 9.81 2.63
N SER A 284 -12.80 10.26 1.58
CA SER A 284 -12.39 11.41 0.76
C SER A 284 -12.46 12.71 1.57
N PHE A 285 -13.51 12.86 2.39
CA PHE A 285 -13.66 13.98 3.30
C PHE A 285 -12.59 13.98 4.40
N VAL A 286 -12.31 12.81 4.98
CA VAL A 286 -11.26 12.63 6.00
C VAL A 286 -9.89 12.99 5.42
N GLU A 287 -9.57 12.51 4.22
CA GLU A 287 -8.32 12.84 3.53
C GLU A 287 -8.19 14.36 3.29
N PHE A 288 -9.25 14.99 2.78
CA PHE A 288 -9.27 16.44 2.57
C PHE A 288 -9.02 17.20 3.87
N GLN A 289 -9.66 16.80 4.96
CA GLN A 289 -9.50 17.42 6.27
C GLN A 289 -8.06 17.29 6.78
N ILE A 290 -7.46 16.10 6.69
CA ILE A 290 -6.09 15.85 7.14
C ILE A 290 -5.08 16.62 6.29
N ARG A 291 -5.26 16.66 4.97
CA ARG A 291 -4.42 17.47 4.07
C ARG A 291 -4.49 18.95 4.43
N ARG A 292 -5.69 19.46 4.69
CA ARG A 292 -5.91 20.85 5.12
C ARG A 292 -5.21 21.14 6.44
N ASP A 293 -5.40 20.29 7.44
CA ASP A 293 -4.81 20.47 8.78
C ASP A 293 -3.28 20.40 8.74
N PHE A 294 -2.73 19.48 7.93
CA PHE A 294 -1.28 19.41 7.70
C PHE A 294 -0.75 20.68 7.03
N ALA A 295 -1.41 21.18 5.98
CA ALA A 295 -1.03 22.41 5.29
C ALA A 295 -1.10 23.64 6.23
N THR A 296 -2.15 23.75 7.05
CA THR A 296 -2.26 24.79 8.09
C THR A 296 -1.13 24.67 9.10
N GLY A 297 -0.79 23.45 9.54
CA GLY A 297 0.32 23.20 10.45
C GLY A 297 1.68 23.60 9.86
N VAL A 298 1.95 23.28 8.59
CA VAL A 298 3.18 23.71 7.90
C VAL A 298 3.23 25.23 7.79
N THR A 299 2.10 25.88 7.48
CA THR A 299 2.00 27.34 7.38
C THR A 299 2.28 28.01 8.71
N ARG A 300 1.71 27.47 9.79
CA ARG A 300 1.99 27.90 11.16
C ARG A 300 3.49 27.74 11.49
N GLY A 301 4.07 26.57 11.22
CA GLY A 301 5.48 26.30 11.48
C GLY A 301 6.42 27.20 10.67
N LYS A 302 6.08 27.48 9.41
CA LYS A 302 6.78 28.46 8.55
C LYS A 302 6.81 29.85 9.21
N ASN A 303 5.67 30.31 9.74
CA ASN A 303 5.56 31.61 10.38
C ASN A 303 6.31 31.66 11.71
N GLU A 304 6.18 30.64 12.56
CA GLU A 304 6.87 30.54 13.85
C GLU A 304 8.39 30.50 13.70
N LEU A 305 8.89 29.79 12.67
CA LEU A 305 10.31 29.71 12.34
C LEU A 305 10.81 30.86 11.45
N LYS A 306 9.92 31.80 11.06
CA LYS A 306 10.20 32.95 10.18
C LYS A 306 10.86 32.57 8.85
N LEU A 307 10.39 31.49 8.22
CA LEU A 307 10.96 30.95 6.99
C LEU A 307 10.38 31.60 5.74
N LYS A 308 11.23 31.83 4.72
CA LYS A 308 10.77 32.25 3.39
C LYS A 308 9.95 31.15 2.69
N SER A 309 10.38 29.90 2.86
CA SER A 309 9.77 28.70 2.27
C SER A 309 9.87 27.53 3.24
N PRO A 310 8.85 26.66 3.35
CA PRO A 310 8.93 25.43 4.14
C PRO A 310 9.86 24.37 3.53
N LEU A 311 10.31 24.56 2.29
CA LEU A 311 11.23 23.66 1.60
C LEU A 311 12.70 23.87 2.01
N ASN A 312 13.00 24.98 2.69
CA ASN A 312 14.34 25.30 3.14
C ASN A 312 14.29 25.83 4.58
N THR A 313 14.90 25.08 5.49
CA THR A 313 14.87 25.34 6.93
C THR A 313 16.28 25.63 7.45
N PRO A 314 16.44 26.11 8.69
CA PRO A 314 17.77 26.37 9.26
C PRO A 314 18.62 25.09 9.40
N VAL A 315 17.99 23.91 9.41
CA VAL A 315 18.66 22.62 9.52
C VAL A 315 18.87 21.94 8.16
N THR A 316 18.61 22.62 7.03
CA THR A 316 18.76 22.04 5.68
C THR A 316 20.15 21.43 5.47
N ASN A 317 21.23 22.12 5.86
CA ASN A 317 22.59 21.60 5.68
C ASN A 317 22.84 20.31 6.48
N LEU A 318 22.23 20.22 7.67
CA LEU A 318 22.31 19.00 8.50
C LEU A 318 21.55 17.85 7.85
N ILE A 319 20.34 18.12 7.32
CA ILE A 319 19.53 17.15 6.59
C ILE A 319 20.26 16.68 5.33
N GLU A 320 20.81 17.60 4.55
CA GLU A 320 21.55 17.31 3.32
C GLU A 320 22.75 16.41 3.57
N ASN A 321 23.60 16.75 4.55
CA ASN A 321 24.74 15.92 4.92
C ASN A 321 24.29 14.52 5.36
N ALA A 322 23.25 14.42 6.17
CA ALA A 322 22.72 13.13 6.63
C ALA A 322 22.13 12.30 5.48
N VAL A 323 21.43 12.94 4.53
CA VAL A 323 20.89 12.28 3.33
C VAL A 323 22.02 11.73 2.46
N ILE A 324 23.01 12.56 2.13
CA ILE A 324 24.16 12.14 1.31
C ILE A 324 24.95 11.00 2.00
N GLU A 325 25.22 11.14 3.30
CA GLU A 325 25.91 10.10 4.07
C GLU A 325 25.12 8.78 4.13
N THR A 326 23.81 8.86 4.35
CA THR A 326 22.95 7.66 4.43
C THR A 326 22.84 6.97 3.07
N TYR A 327 22.57 7.73 2.00
CA TYR A 327 22.45 7.18 0.66
C TYR A 327 23.77 6.58 0.18
N SER A 328 24.91 7.19 0.51
CA SER A 328 26.23 6.67 0.10
C SER A 328 26.68 5.41 0.86
N LYS A 329 26.16 5.17 2.07
CA LYS A 329 26.52 4.00 2.88
C LYS A 329 25.65 2.77 2.64
N ILE A 330 24.36 2.96 2.35
CA ILE A 330 23.38 1.89 2.33
C ILE A 330 23.15 1.39 0.91
N HIS A 331 23.38 0.09 0.69
CA HIS A 331 23.27 -0.54 -0.64
C HIS A 331 21.91 -0.33 -1.31
N ALA A 332 20.82 -0.43 -0.56
CA ALA A 332 19.47 -0.22 -1.07
C ALA A 332 19.21 1.20 -1.62
N LEU A 333 19.98 2.18 -1.14
CA LEU A 333 19.84 3.59 -1.50
C LEU A 333 20.80 4.01 -2.63
N HIS A 334 21.84 3.22 -2.92
CA HIS A 334 22.83 3.52 -3.97
C HIS A 334 22.21 3.83 -5.35
N PRO A 335 21.17 3.10 -5.82
CA PRO A 335 20.55 3.41 -7.12
C PRO A 335 19.94 4.81 -7.21
N TYR A 336 19.69 5.47 -6.08
CA TYR A 336 18.99 6.75 -5.98
C TYR A 336 19.91 7.91 -5.55
N LEU A 337 21.22 7.77 -5.77
CA LEU A 337 22.22 8.81 -5.52
C LEU A 337 22.19 9.99 -6.51
N GLU A 338 21.25 9.98 -7.46
CA GLU A 338 21.08 11.08 -8.40
C GLU A 338 20.62 12.37 -7.72
N GLU A 339 21.13 13.51 -8.21
CA GLU A 339 20.92 14.82 -7.59
C GLU A 339 19.43 15.18 -7.45
N GLN A 340 18.60 14.80 -8.44
CA GLN A 340 17.17 15.08 -8.42
C GLN A 340 16.46 14.38 -7.26
N HIS A 341 16.73 13.08 -7.07
CA HIS A 341 16.15 12.29 -5.99
C HIS A 341 16.63 12.76 -4.61
N LEU A 342 17.92 13.08 -4.46
CA LEU A 342 18.46 13.61 -3.20
C LEU A 342 17.81 14.96 -2.84
N ARG A 343 17.68 15.87 -3.81
CA ARG A 343 16.98 17.15 -3.60
C ARG A 343 15.51 16.97 -3.24
N PHE A 344 14.83 16.00 -3.86
CA PHE A 344 13.45 15.67 -3.54
C PHE A 344 13.33 15.19 -2.08
N THR A 345 14.21 14.27 -1.66
CA THR A 345 14.30 13.76 -0.29
C THR A 345 14.52 14.88 0.74
N ILE A 346 15.49 15.77 0.49
CA ILE A 346 15.81 16.90 1.38
C ILE A 346 14.61 17.83 1.53
N LYS A 347 13.90 18.14 0.44
CA LYS A 347 12.72 19.00 0.46
C LYS A 347 11.59 18.40 1.30
N ILE A 348 11.31 17.10 1.17
CA ILE A 348 10.28 16.41 1.98
C ILE A 348 10.62 16.51 3.47
N LEU A 349 11.87 16.21 3.83
CA LEU A 349 12.31 16.26 5.23
C LEU A 349 12.26 17.68 5.81
N ASN A 350 12.53 18.70 4.99
CA ASN A 350 12.36 20.11 5.38
C ASN A 350 10.89 20.48 5.62
N VAL A 351 9.96 20.00 4.78
CA VAL A 351 8.51 20.19 5.01
C VAL A 351 8.09 19.53 6.32
N LEU A 352 8.54 18.29 6.56
CA LEU A 352 8.27 17.57 7.79
C LEU A 352 8.83 18.29 9.01
N TYR A 353 10.08 18.78 8.94
CA TYR A 353 10.67 19.59 10.00
C TYR A 353 9.91 20.89 10.23
N THR A 354 9.44 21.56 9.19
CA THR A 354 8.63 22.78 9.34
C THR A 354 7.34 22.50 10.12
N TYR A 355 6.70 21.35 9.87
CA TYR A 355 5.50 20.94 10.60
C TYR A 355 5.79 20.47 12.04
N ARG A 356 6.78 19.57 12.23
CA ARG A 356 7.05 18.90 13.52
C ARG A 356 8.03 19.63 14.43
N LYS A 357 8.92 20.46 13.86
CA LYS A 357 10.09 21.09 14.50
C LYS A 357 11.08 20.10 15.12
N ASP A 358 11.09 18.87 14.63
CA ASP A 358 12.01 17.82 15.04
C ASP A 358 12.54 17.10 13.80
N TYR A 359 13.83 16.79 13.82
CA TYR A 359 14.50 16.02 12.78
C TYR A 359 15.31 14.90 13.41
N LYS A 360 15.12 13.72 12.83
CA LYS A 360 15.87 12.51 13.18
C LYS A 360 16.44 11.91 11.91
N SER A 361 17.73 11.57 11.94
CA SER A 361 18.43 11.02 10.76
C SER A 361 17.77 9.76 10.22
N TYR A 362 17.11 8.98 11.08
CA TYR A 362 16.47 7.76 10.67
C TYR A 362 15.18 7.95 9.86
N PHE A 363 14.62 9.16 9.79
CA PHE A 363 13.51 9.47 8.90
C PHE A 363 13.88 9.26 7.42
N ILE A 364 15.17 9.35 7.08
CA ILE A 364 15.68 9.09 5.72
C ILE A 364 15.33 7.65 5.28
N TYR A 365 15.50 6.66 6.16
CA TYR A 365 15.18 5.26 5.86
C TYR A 365 13.68 5.09 5.60
N TRP A 366 12.83 5.69 6.44
CA TRP A 366 11.39 5.53 6.35
C TRP A 366 10.76 6.28 5.18
N LEU A 367 11.48 7.26 4.63
CA LEU A 367 11.01 8.04 3.50
C LEU A 367 11.12 7.29 2.17
N LEU A 368 12.15 6.46 1.98
CA LEU A 368 12.38 5.76 0.72
C LEU A 368 11.15 4.94 0.26
N PRO A 369 10.51 4.08 1.08
CA PRO A 369 9.36 3.30 0.64
C PRO A 369 8.20 4.17 0.17
N PHE A 370 7.98 5.33 0.78
CA PHE A 370 6.98 6.29 0.32
C PHE A 370 7.36 6.90 -1.03
N GLN A 371 8.62 7.30 -1.22
CA GLN A 371 9.07 7.82 -2.52
C GLN A 371 8.94 6.76 -3.62
N LEU A 372 9.29 5.50 -3.35
CA LEU A 372 9.13 4.41 -4.33
C LEU A 372 7.67 4.09 -4.64
N SER A 373 6.76 4.37 -3.70
CA SER A 373 5.35 4.03 -3.85
C SER A 373 4.53 5.15 -4.46
N TYR A 374 4.84 6.41 -4.15
CA TYR A 374 4.04 7.58 -4.51
C TYR A 374 4.65 8.45 -5.61
N ASN A 375 5.90 8.19 -6.03
CA ASN A 375 6.52 8.91 -7.14
C ASN A 375 5.78 8.59 -8.44
N ASP A 376 4.92 9.52 -8.85
CA ASP A 376 4.22 9.46 -10.12
C ASP A 376 5.18 10.02 -11.18
N ASN A 377 5.66 9.17 -12.09
CA ASN A 377 6.54 9.61 -13.19
C ASN A 377 5.85 10.59 -14.16
N ASN A 378 4.58 10.92 -13.93
CA ASN A 378 3.85 11.95 -14.63
C ASN A 378 4.25 13.34 -14.10
N ASP A 379 4.50 14.30 -14.99
CA ASP A 379 4.86 15.70 -14.72
C ASP A 379 3.76 16.55 -14.02
N GLY A 380 2.97 15.92 -13.14
CA GLY A 380 2.06 16.61 -12.25
C GLY A 380 2.77 17.60 -11.32
N ASN A 381 1.99 18.25 -10.46
CA ASN A 381 2.48 19.29 -9.56
C ASN A 381 3.42 18.69 -8.49
N LYS A 382 4.70 18.48 -8.84
CA LYS A 382 5.75 17.88 -7.99
C LYS A 382 5.84 18.51 -6.60
N ASN A 383 5.42 19.77 -6.49
CA ASN A 383 5.34 20.45 -5.20
C ASN A 383 4.26 19.88 -4.29
N GLU A 384 3.06 19.59 -4.79
CA GLU A 384 1.99 18.99 -3.97
C GLU A 384 2.39 17.61 -3.46
N GLU A 385 3.02 16.82 -4.31
CA GLU A 385 3.52 15.49 -3.98
C GLU A 385 4.50 15.51 -2.79
N LEU A 386 5.40 16.49 -2.72
CA LEU A 386 6.31 16.68 -1.58
C LEU A 386 5.54 16.80 -0.25
N TYR A 387 4.44 17.57 -0.22
CA TYR A 387 3.62 17.73 0.99
C TYR A 387 2.85 16.46 1.32
N VAL A 388 2.31 15.77 0.32
CA VAL A 388 1.59 14.51 0.52
C VAL A 388 2.51 13.44 1.11
N ILE A 389 3.72 13.28 0.57
CA ILE A 389 4.69 12.32 1.11
C ILE A 389 5.16 12.73 2.51
N ALA A 390 5.40 14.03 2.76
CA ALA A 390 5.75 14.51 4.11
C ALA A 390 4.61 14.24 5.12
N MET A 391 3.36 14.41 4.71
CA MET A 391 2.17 14.12 5.50
C MET A 391 2.06 12.62 5.80
N HIS A 392 2.21 11.75 4.80
CA HIS A 392 2.19 10.30 5.00
C HIS A 392 3.30 9.83 5.93
N LEU A 393 4.52 10.36 5.78
CA LEU A 393 5.62 10.08 6.70
C LEU A 393 5.29 10.55 8.12
N ASN A 394 4.67 11.72 8.29
CA ASN A 394 4.21 12.19 9.61
C ASN A 394 3.15 11.26 10.24
N LEU A 395 2.17 10.79 9.46
CA LEU A 395 1.15 9.84 9.93
C LEU A 395 1.79 8.50 10.31
N PHE A 396 2.74 8.02 9.51
CA PHE A 396 3.50 6.81 9.80
C PHE A 396 4.26 6.92 11.13
N ILE A 397 4.98 8.03 11.35
CA ILE A 397 5.71 8.30 12.59
C ILE A 397 4.78 8.31 13.81
N ARG A 398 3.57 8.84 13.67
CA ARG A 398 2.61 8.98 14.77
C ARG A 398 1.89 7.68 15.12
N HIS A 399 1.51 6.89 14.12
CA HIS A 399 0.51 5.84 14.27
C HIS A 399 1.00 4.43 13.95
N CYS A 400 2.02 4.29 13.11
CA CYS A 400 2.45 2.99 12.59
C CYS A 400 3.81 2.53 13.13
N PHE A 401 4.75 3.46 13.32
CA PHE A 401 6.07 3.14 13.83
C PHE A 401 5.97 2.61 15.29
N PRO A 402 6.53 1.43 15.61
CA PRO A 402 6.51 0.88 16.95
C PRO A 402 7.31 1.78 17.88
N HIS A 403 6.79 2.02 19.09
CA HIS A 403 7.53 2.71 20.13
C HIS A 403 8.88 2.03 20.41
N TRP A 404 9.88 2.82 20.82
CA TRP A 404 11.22 2.31 21.11
C TRP A 404 11.23 1.18 22.14
N SER A 405 10.38 1.22 23.16
CA SER A 405 10.22 0.11 24.12
C SER A 405 9.82 -1.20 23.44
N ASN A 406 8.91 -1.13 22.46
CA ASN A 406 8.50 -2.28 21.67
C ASN A 406 9.65 -2.79 20.80
N ILE A 407 10.46 -1.91 20.21
CA ILE A 407 11.63 -2.31 19.41
C ILE A 407 12.60 -3.16 20.25
N PHE A 408 12.91 -2.69 21.45
CA PHE A 408 13.83 -3.38 22.36
C PHE A 408 13.24 -4.71 22.82
N SER A 409 11.96 -4.71 23.19
CA SER A 409 11.26 -5.92 23.63
C SER A 409 11.15 -6.95 22.51
N ILE A 410 10.86 -6.55 21.26
CA ILE A 410 10.83 -7.44 20.09
C ILE A 410 12.19 -8.11 19.88
N ALA A 411 13.26 -7.32 19.86
CA ALA A 411 14.61 -7.83 19.64
C ALA A 411 15.03 -8.83 20.72
N ASN A 412 14.77 -8.51 21.99
CA ASN A 412 15.08 -9.39 23.11
C ASN A 412 14.29 -10.70 23.03
N GLU A 413 12.99 -10.64 22.73
CA GLU A 413 12.15 -11.83 22.57
C GLU A 413 12.62 -12.74 21.44
N ILE A 414 13.19 -12.19 20.37
CA ILE A 414 13.75 -12.99 19.27
C ILE A 414 15.02 -13.72 19.72
N MET A 415 15.88 -13.07 20.50
CA MET A 415 17.07 -13.73 21.06
C MET A 415 16.70 -14.83 22.07
N VAL A 416 15.66 -14.62 22.87
CA VAL A 416 15.10 -15.66 23.76
C VAL A 416 14.48 -16.80 22.96
N ASP A 417 13.72 -16.50 21.90
CA ASP A 417 13.18 -17.51 21.01
C ASP A 417 14.30 -18.34 20.35
N LEU A 418 15.40 -17.69 19.96
CA LEU A 418 16.56 -18.36 19.38
C LEU A 418 17.24 -19.29 20.38
N SER A 419 17.41 -18.87 21.64
CA SER A 419 18.04 -19.71 22.68
C SER A 419 17.23 -20.97 22.99
N ILE A 420 15.91 -20.93 22.79
CA ILE A 420 15.01 -22.06 23.00
C ILE A 420 14.92 -22.96 21.75
N ASN A 421 14.75 -22.38 20.57
CA ASN A 421 14.45 -23.14 19.34
C ASN A 421 15.70 -23.60 18.57
N ASP A 422 16.82 -22.88 18.69
CA ASP A 422 18.09 -23.14 18.02
C ASP A 422 19.28 -22.71 18.90
N GLN A 423 19.45 -23.44 20.01
CA GLN A 423 20.45 -23.15 21.03
C GLN A 423 21.89 -23.11 20.46
N GLU A 424 22.20 -23.97 19.49
CA GLU A 424 23.50 -23.99 18.81
C GLU A 424 23.77 -22.64 18.15
N PHE A 425 22.82 -22.14 17.37
CA PHE A 425 22.96 -20.86 16.67
C PHE A 425 23.06 -19.69 17.66
N TYR A 426 22.24 -19.69 18.73
CA TYR A 426 22.32 -18.67 19.79
C TYR A 426 23.70 -18.65 20.49
N GLN A 427 24.21 -19.81 20.89
CA GLN A 427 25.51 -19.94 21.55
C GLN A 427 26.65 -19.51 20.62
N HIS A 428 26.55 -19.85 19.33
CA HIS A 428 27.52 -19.41 18.35
C HIS A 428 27.57 -17.88 18.24
N LEU A 429 26.41 -17.22 18.01
CA LEU A 429 26.33 -15.74 17.91
C LEU A 429 26.87 -15.03 19.15
N THR A 430 26.52 -15.53 20.35
CA THR A 430 26.96 -14.94 21.61
C THR A 430 28.44 -15.19 21.92
N SER A 431 29.02 -16.28 21.41
CA SER A 431 30.45 -16.55 21.56
C SER A 431 31.30 -15.68 20.62
N ILE A 432 30.95 -15.61 19.33
CA ILE A 432 31.73 -14.87 18.33
C ILE A 432 31.66 -13.36 18.52
N SER A 433 30.57 -12.85 19.11
CA SER A 433 30.44 -11.42 19.44
C SER A 433 31.56 -10.91 20.35
N ASN A 434 32.21 -11.81 21.09
CA ASN A 434 33.31 -11.49 21.99
C ASN A 434 34.70 -11.57 21.37
N ILE A 435 34.82 -12.10 20.16
CA ILE A 435 36.09 -12.35 19.49
C ILE A 435 36.46 -11.15 18.61
N ARG A 436 37.65 -10.58 18.81
CA ARG A 436 38.23 -9.48 17.99
C ARG A 436 37.27 -8.29 17.78
N LYS A 437 36.61 -7.85 18.86
CA LYS A 437 35.66 -6.73 18.84
C LYS A 437 36.32 -5.44 18.31
N LYS A 438 35.83 -4.95 17.17
CA LYS A 438 36.13 -3.60 16.67
C LYS A 438 34.82 -2.86 16.40
N ILE A 439 34.33 -2.19 17.43
CA ILE A 439 33.02 -1.54 17.40
C ILE A 439 33.13 -0.21 16.65
N ASN A 440 32.21 0.02 15.71
CA ASN A 440 32.02 1.30 15.07
C ASN A 440 30.64 1.87 15.45
N PRO A 441 30.58 2.85 16.38
CA PRO A 441 29.32 3.44 16.83
C PRO A 441 28.49 4.05 15.70
N LYS A 442 29.12 4.46 14.59
CA LYS A 442 28.43 5.04 13.42
C LYS A 442 27.55 4.03 12.68
N ASP A 443 27.70 2.73 12.98
CA ASP A 443 26.84 1.71 12.40
C ASP A 443 25.43 1.74 13.00
N PHE A 444 25.25 2.32 14.19
CA PHE A 444 23.99 2.29 14.92
C PHE A 444 23.33 3.67 14.98
N ILE A 445 22.00 3.67 15.10
CA ILE A 445 21.25 4.90 15.30
C ILE A 445 21.57 5.46 16.69
N GLN A 446 21.86 6.76 16.77
CA GLN A 446 22.21 7.44 18.02
C GLN A 446 21.15 7.26 19.12
N GLU A 447 19.87 7.21 18.76
CA GLU A 447 18.76 6.99 19.69
C GLU A 447 18.80 5.58 20.34
N ILE A 448 19.27 4.56 19.62
CA ILE A 448 19.47 3.23 20.21
C ILE A 448 20.57 3.31 21.27
N ILE A 449 21.71 3.94 20.92
CA ILE A 449 22.83 4.11 21.83
C ILE A 449 22.41 4.94 23.06
N SER A 450 21.65 6.02 22.87
CA SER A 450 21.22 6.89 23.96
C SER A 450 20.25 6.20 24.92
N LEU A 451 19.35 5.36 24.41
CA LEU A 451 18.39 4.61 25.23
C LEU A 451 19.05 3.43 25.97
N GLU A 452 20.02 2.76 25.35
CA GLU A 452 20.88 1.77 26.02
C GLU A 452 21.63 2.37 27.21
N ASN A 453 22.22 3.55 27.00
CA ASN A 453 22.95 4.25 28.06
C ASN A 453 22.04 4.73 29.21
N LYS A 454 20.74 4.94 28.94
CA LYS A 454 19.76 5.32 29.98
C LYS A 454 19.25 4.13 30.80
N GLN A 455 19.29 2.92 30.26
CA GLN A 455 18.90 1.70 30.99
C GLN A 455 20.01 1.20 31.93
N THR A 456 21.21 1.77 31.86
CA THR A 456 22.37 1.35 32.65
C THR A 456 22.87 2.44 33.59
N SER A 457 23.21 2.06 34.83
CA SER A 457 23.68 2.96 35.89
C SER A 457 25.15 3.40 35.75
N ASN A 458 25.93 2.79 34.84
CA ASN A 458 27.34 3.12 34.56
C ASN A 458 27.62 3.23 33.03
N PRO A 459 27.75 4.45 32.47
CA PRO A 459 27.56 4.69 31.02
C PRO A 459 28.80 4.57 30.10
N ILE A 460 30.00 4.21 30.57
CA ILE A 460 31.22 4.31 29.72
C ILE A 460 31.95 2.98 29.46
N GLN A 461 31.98 2.04 30.42
CA GLN A 461 32.65 0.74 30.23
C GLN A 461 31.72 -0.35 29.65
N TYR A 462 30.42 -0.31 29.95
CA TYR A 462 29.43 -1.30 29.52
C TYR A 462 28.85 -1.05 28.12
N THR A 463 29.10 0.11 27.52
CA THR A 463 28.57 0.46 26.20
C THR A 463 29.21 -0.34 25.09
N ASN A 464 30.49 -0.68 25.21
CA ASN A 464 31.16 -1.55 24.24
C ASN A 464 30.63 -2.99 24.31
N ASP A 465 30.29 -3.50 25.49
CA ASP A 465 29.73 -4.85 25.60
C ASP A 465 28.29 -4.93 25.09
N LEU A 466 27.46 -3.92 25.38
CA LEU A 466 26.09 -3.83 24.84
C LEU A 466 26.06 -3.62 23.32
N ILE A 467 26.99 -2.86 22.75
CA ILE A 467 27.09 -2.64 21.30
C ILE A 467 27.68 -3.86 20.58
N SER A 468 28.35 -4.76 21.30
CA SER A 468 28.80 -6.04 20.73
C SER A 468 27.72 -7.13 20.72
N ASP A 469 26.67 -7.00 21.54
CA ASP A 469 25.59 -7.99 21.65
C ASP A 469 24.84 -8.13 20.31
N PRO A 470 24.66 -9.35 19.77
CA PRO A 470 23.88 -9.59 18.55
C PRO A 470 22.51 -8.91 18.53
N VAL A 471 21.86 -8.73 19.69
CA VAL A 471 20.53 -8.11 19.81
C VAL A 471 20.49 -6.67 19.27
N ILE A 472 21.61 -5.92 19.34
CA ILE A 472 21.64 -4.53 18.89
C ILE A 472 21.46 -4.41 17.37
N PHE A 473 21.90 -5.41 16.61
CA PHE A 473 21.69 -5.47 15.17
C PHE A 473 20.21 -5.69 14.84
N LEU A 474 19.50 -6.49 15.63
CA LEU A 474 18.05 -6.66 15.46
C LEU A 474 17.28 -5.37 15.75
N ARG A 475 17.68 -4.64 16.80
CA ARG A 475 17.12 -3.31 17.10
C ARG A 475 17.39 -2.34 15.96
N LYS A 476 18.59 -2.37 15.38
CA LYS A 476 18.93 -1.59 14.17
C LYS A 476 18.00 -1.94 13.01
N TRP A 477 17.83 -3.22 12.68
CA TRP A 477 16.95 -3.66 11.60
C TRP A 477 15.53 -3.12 11.75
N ILE A 478 14.95 -3.25 12.96
CA ILE A 478 13.59 -2.75 13.25
C ILE A 478 13.55 -1.22 13.17
N SER A 479 14.50 -0.52 13.79
CA SER A 479 14.52 0.94 13.82
C SER A 479 14.64 1.58 12.43
N GLN A 480 15.30 0.90 11.49
CA GLN A 480 15.43 1.32 10.10
C GLN A 480 14.32 0.73 9.20
N MET A 481 13.38 -0.01 9.79
CA MET A 481 12.31 -0.72 9.09
C MET A 481 12.82 -1.54 7.90
N PHE A 482 13.93 -2.23 8.14
CA PHE A 482 14.64 -3.10 7.19
C PHE A 482 15.23 -2.40 5.94
N VAL A 483 14.98 -1.11 5.74
CA VAL A 483 15.50 -0.33 4.59
C VAL A 483 17.02 -0.26 4.61
N GLY A 484 17.62 -0.25 5.81
CA GLY A 484 19.07 -0.20 5.95
C GLY A 484 19.79 -1.50 5.58
N ILE A 485 19.09 -2.61 5.38
CA ILE A 485 19.70 -3.93 5.17
C ILE A 485 19.13 -4.74 4.01
N LEU A 486 17.90 -4.47 3.53
CA LEU A 486 17.26 -5.24 2.46
C LEU A 486 17.22 -4.46 1.15
N ASN A 487 17.14 -5.16 0.02
CA ASN A 487 16.86 -4.54 -1.27
C ASN A 487 15.43 -3.95 -1.34
N CYS A 488 15.21 -3.01 -2.26
CA CYS A 488 13.96 -2.25 -2.37
C CYS A 488 12.72 -3.13 -2.55
N ASN A 489 12.80 -4.20 -3.35
CA ASN A 489 11.68 -5.13 -3.52
C ASN A 489 11.30 -5.84 -2.22
N SER A 490 12.30 -6.30 -1.47
CA SER A 490 12.08 -6.96 -0.17
C SER A 490 11.54 -5.99 0.89
N VAL A 491 12.02 -4.73 0.88
CA VAL A 491 11.49 -3.66 1.73
C VAL A 491 10.02 -3.42 1.41
N LEU A 492 9.68 -3.19 0.13
CA LEU A 492 8.30 -2.93 -0.29
C LEU A 492 7.38 -4.10 0.03
N TYR A 493 7.84 -5.35 -0.18
CA TYR A 493 7.10 -6.53 0.22
C TYR A 493 6.78 -6.54 1.73
N LEU A 494 7.78 -6.36 2.60
CA LEU A 494 7.56 -6.37 4.04
C LEU A 494 6.64 -5.22 4.48
N TRP A 495 6.82 -4.03 3.91
CA TRP A 495 5.96 -2.89 4.18
C TRP A 495 4.52 -3.13 3.72
N ASP A 496 4.32 -3.74 2.55
CA ASP A 496 3.01 -4.16 2.06
C ASP A 496 2.32 -5.08 3.08
N GLN A 497 3.04 -6.10 3.58
CA GLN A 497 2.52 -6.96 4.62
C GLN A 497 2.18 -6.15 5.86
N PHE A 498 3.13 -5.38 6.41
CA PHE A 498 2.95 -4.61 7.64
C PHE A 498 1.77 -3.65 7.56
N PHE A 499 1.52 -2.98 6.44
CA PHE A 499 0.31 -2.17 6.28
C PHE A 499 -0.97 -3.01 6.30
N MET A 500 -1.01 -4.13 5.58
CA MET A 500 -2.20 -5.01 5.56
C MET A 500 -2.54 -5.58 6.94
N ILE A 501 -1.53 -5.93 7.73
CA ILE A 501 -1.68 -6.46 9.10
C ILE A 501 -1.52 -5.40 10.21
N LYS A 502 -1.61 -4.11 9.87
CA LYS A 502 -1.63 -2.97 10.82
C LYS A 502 -0.41 -2.92 11.76
N TRP A 503 0.78 -3.18 11.23
CA TRP A 503 2.06 -3.10 11.94
C TRP A 503 2.10 -3.96 13.21
N ASN A 504 1.38 -5.09 13.20
CA ASN A 504 1.30 -5.99 14.35
C ASN A 504 2.69 -6.56 14.68
N ARG A 505 3.06 -6.41 15.96
CA ARG A 505 4.32 -6.84 16.57
C ARG A 505 4.72 -8.28 16.24
N ILE A 506 3.76 -9.20 16.20
CA ILE A 506 4.02 -10.64 15.95
C ILE A 506 4.68 -10.83 14.59
N TYR A 507 4.19 -10.15 13.56
CA TYR A 507 4.69 -10.31 12.21
C TYR A 507 6.00 -9.55 11.97
N ILE A 508 6.26 -8.49 12.72
CA ILE A 508 7.61 -7.88 12.75
C ILE A 508 8.62 -8.92 13.25
N LYS A 509 8.28 -9.71 14.29
CA LYS A 509 9.13 -10.84 14.72
C LYS A 509 9.29 -11.88 13.63
N HIS A 510 8.20 -12.24 12.94
CA HIS A 510 8.28 -13.21 11.84
C HIS A 510 9.20 -12.74 10.71
N ALA A 511 9.18 -11.45 10.35
CA ALA A 511 10.10 -10.90 9.36
C ALA A 511 11.56 -11.02 9.81
N ILE A 512 11.86 -10.70 11.08
CA ILE A 512 13.22 -10.80 11.61
C ILE A 512 13.68 -12.26 11.67
N LYS A 513 12.82 -13.16 12.18
CA LYS A 513 13.11 -14.61 12.21
C LYS A 513 13.33 -15.14 10.79
N ALA A 514 12.50 -14.79 9.83
CA ALA A 514 12.67 -15.19 8.44
C ALA A 514 14.07 -14.81 7.92
N ILE A 515 14.49 -13.55 8.09
CA ILE A 515 15.80 -13.08 7.63
C ILE A 515 16.95 -13.76 8.40
N LEU A 516 16.84 -13.87 9.73
CA LEU A 516 17.85 -14.51 10.58
C LEU A 516 18.08 -15.97 10.19
N TYR A 517 17.02 -16.76 10.08
CA TYR A 517 17.12 -18.18 9.77
C TYR A 517 17.54 -18.43 8.32
N LEU A 518 17.13 -17.58 7.36
CA LEU A 518 17.67 -17.64 5.99
C LEU A 518 19.19 -17.44 5.96
N LEU A 519 19.73 -16.65 6.88
CA LEU A 519 21.16 -16.38 7.02
C LEU A 519 21.87 -17.32 8.00
N ARG A 520 21.18 -18.28 8.62
CA ARG A 520 21.73 -19.15 9.68
C ARG A 520 23.10 -19.72 9.32
N ASN A 521 23.21 -20.41 8.18
CA ASN A 521 24.46 -21.07 7.83
C ASN A 521 25.59 -20.05 7.59
N ARG A 522 25.28 -18.83 7.08
CA ARG A 522 26.28 -17.76 6.94
C ARG A 522 26.83 -17.36 8.30
N PHE A 523 25.95 -17.18 9.29
CA PHE A 523 26.38 -16.91 10.65
C PHE A 523 27.19 -18.04 11.25
N MET A 524 26.81 -19.31 11.04
CA MET A 524 27.58 -20.46 11.54
C MET A 524 29.00 -20.58 10.96
N TYR A 525 29.28 -19.91 9.83
CA TYR A 525 30.63 -19.81 9.26
C TYR A 525 31.42 -18.59 9.75
N ALA A 526 30.80 -17.68 10.51
CA ALA A 526 31.47 -16.51 11.05
C ALA A 526 32.41 -16.91 12.19
N ILE A 527 33.61 -16.33 12.21
CA ILE A 527 34.64 -16.73 13.18
C ILE A 527 34.79 -15.66 14.28
N ASP A 528 34.44 -14.42 13.98
CA ASP A 528 34.59 -13.29 14.90
C ASP A 528 33.47 -12.24 14.78
N TYR A 529 33.56 -11.19 15.62
CA TYR A 529 32.61 -10.10 15.64
C TYR A 529 32.51 -9.37 14.28
N ASN A 530 33.62 -9.22 13.55
CA ASN A 530 33.61 -8.46 12.29
C ASN A 530 32.90 -9.24 11.18
N ASP A 531 33.10 -10.55 11.12
CA ASP A 531 32.35 -11.45 10.23
C ASP A 531 30.85 -11.41 10.56
N MET A 532 30.50 -11.55 11.85
CA MET A 532 29.12 -11.48 12.33
C MET A 532 28.48 -10.14 11.96
N ARG A 533 29.16 -9.02 12.24
CA ARG A 533 28.73 -7.67 11.90
C ARG A 533 28.48 -7.53 10.40
N LYS A 534 29.39 -8.03 9.56
CA LYS A 534 29.24 -8.00 8.10
C LYS A 534 27.99 -8.76 7.66
N ILE A 535 27.73 -9.94 8.25
CA ILE A 535 26.53 -10.72 7.94
C ILE A 535 25.26 -10.01 8.41
N PHE A 536 25.27 -9.33 9.56
CA PHE A 536 24.11 -8.54 10.01
C PHE A 536 23.82 -7.31 9.14
N LEU A 537 24.85 -6.69 8.56
CA LEU A 537 24.71 -5.40 7.88
C LEU A 537 24.60 -5.53 6.35
N ASP A 538 25.33 -6.47 5.75
CA ASP A 538 25.55 -6.48 4.29
C ASP A 538 24.88 -7.67 3.59
N GLU A 539 24.88 -8.86 4.21
CA GLU A 539 24.33 -10.09 3.59
C GLU A 539 22.79 -10.10 3.41
N PRO A 540 21.94 -9.45 4.26
CA PRO A 540 20.49 -9.49 4.07
C PRO A 540 20.06 -8.86 2.74
N TYR A 541 20.83 -7.89 2.23
CA TYR A 541 20.56 -7.20 0.96
C TYR A 541 20.56 -8.17 -0.22
N LEU A 542 21.34 -9.24 -0.09
CA LEU A 542 21.56 -10.23 -1.13
C LEU A 542 20.53 -11.38 -1.12
N LEU A 543 19.62 -11.41 -0.15
CA LEU A 543 18.52 -12.38 -0.12
C LEU A 543 17.53 -12.07 -1.25
N TYR A 544 17.06 -13.12 -1.92
CA TYR A 544 15.97 -13.00 -2.88
C TYR A 544 14.67 -12.68 -2.15
N THR A 545 13.88 -11.75 -2.70
CA THR A 545 12.56 -11.38 -2.17
C THR A 545 11.65 -12.60 -2.02
N SER A 546 11.70 -13.54 -2.97
CA SER A 546 10.94 -14.81 -2.94
C SER A 546 11.28 -15.69 -1.74
N ASN A 547 12.55 -15.73 -1.31
CA ASN A 547 12.98 -16.50 -0.14
C ASN A 547 12.44 -15.86 1.14
N ILE A 548 12.52 -14.52 1.24
CA ILE A 548 11.96 -13.77 2.37
C ILE A 548 10.43 -13.95 2.42
N GLN A 549 9.74 -13.89 1.28
CA GLN A 549 8.31 -14.15 1.16
C GLN A 549 7.94 -15.54 1.67
N THR A 550 8.62 -16.57 1.17
CA THR A 550 8.35 -17.97 1.53
C THR A 550 8.57 -18.19 3.03
N ALA A 551 9.70 -17.70 3.57
CA ALA A 551 10.02 -17.82 4.99
C ALA A 551 9.05 -17.05 5.89
N PHE A 552 8.67 -15.83 5.50
CA PHE A 552 7.69 -15.02 6.24
C PHE A 552 6.32 -15.70 6.29
N VAL A 553 5.82 -16.18 5.15
CA VAL A 553 4.53 -16.87 5.05
C VAL A 553 4.52 -18.19 5.83
N HIS A 554 5.62 -18.95 5.79
CA HIS A 554 5.79 -20.18 6.56
C HIS A 554 5.63 -19.93 8.06
N LEU A 555 6.25 -18.87 8.59
CA LEU A 555 6.09 -18.47 9.98
C LEU A 555 4.69 -17.94 10.28
N ALA A 556 4.13 -17.12 9.38
CA ALA A 556 2.92 -16.36 9.65
C ALA A 556 1.60 -17.15 9.54
N ILE A 557 1.48 -18.07 8.58
CA ILE A 557 0.23 -18.83 8.36
C ILE A 557 0.23 -20.14 9.14
N LYS A 558 1.38 -20.78 9.27
CA LYS A 558 1.46 -22.16 9.76
C LYS A 558 2.03 -22.28 11.16
N ASN A 559 2.50 -21.17 11.76
CA ASN A 559 3.25 -21.17 13.02
C ASN A 559 4.36 -22.24 13.02
N ASN A 560 4.91 -22.51 11.83
CA ASN A 560 5.74 -23.68 11.59
C ASN A 560 7.14 -23.48 12.18
N ASP A 561 7.82 -24.60 12.41
CA ASP A 561 9.16 -24.63 12.98
C ASP A 561 10.14 -23.80 12.11
N PRO A 562 10.84 -22.81 12.71
CA PRO A 562 11.89 -22.04 12.05
C PRO A 562 13.04 -22.89 11.48
N LYS A 563 13.24 -24.13 11.95
CA LYS A 563 14.32 -25.02 11.50
C LYS A 563 14.30 -25.36 10.01
N TYR A 564 13.16 -25.24 9.35
CA TYR A 564 13.03 -25.49 7.89
C TYR A 564 13.38 -24.28 7.03
N ILE A 565 13.52 -23.09 7.62
CA ILE A 565 13.78 -21.85 6.88
C ILE A 565 15.18 -21.82 6.23
N PRO A 566 16.28 -22.30 6.86
CA PRO A 566 17.60 -22.29 6.23
C PRO A 566 17.62 -22.94 4.84
N ASP A 567 16.87 -24.02 4.64
CA ASP A 567 16.78 -24.75 3.37
C ASP A 567 16.02 -23.98 2.27
N MET A 568 15.21 -22.99 2.67
CA MET A 568 14.52 -22.09 1.73
C MET A 568 15.48 -21.08 1.10
N ASN A 569 16.71 -20.95 1.61
CA ASN A 569 17.69 -20.06 1.03
C ASN A 569 18.29 -20.69 -0.24
N GLN A 570 17.68 -20.39 -1.38
CA GLN A 570 18.08 -20.87 -2.71
C GLN A 570 19.45 -20.37 -3.18
N ARG A 571 20.10 -19.44 -2.46
CA ARG A 571 21.51 -19.13 -2.73
C ARG A 571 22.37 -20.30 -2.28
N LEU A 572 22.73 -21.13 -3.26
CA LEU A 572 23.73 -22.18 -3.08
C LEU A 572 25.01 -21.59 -2.47
N TYR A 573 25.41 -22.14 -1.33
CA TYR A 573 26.73 -21.88 -0.76
C TYR A 573 27.78 -22.31 -1.81
N PRO A 574 28.88 -21.54 -2.01
CA PRO A 574 30.03 -22.11 -2.69
C PRO A 574 30.46 -23.35 -1.88
N SER A 575 30.16 -24.51 -2.44
CA SER A 575 30.45 -25.81 -1.89
C SER A 575 31.97 -25.94 -1.73
N LYS A 576 32.47 -25.93 -0.50
CA LYS A 576 33.69 -26.68 -0.14
C LYS A 576 33.43 -28.21 -0.14
N LEU A 577 32.49 -28.68 -0.96
CA LEU A 577 31.98 -30.05 -0.98
C LEU A 577 31.84 -30.61 -2.41
N ILE A 578 32.72 -30.19 -3.33
CA ILE A 578 32.96 -30.91 -4.60
C ILE A 578 34.42 -31.40 -4.72
N ASN A 579 35.30 -31.17 -3.73
CA ASN A 579 36.66 -31.71 -3.78
C ASN A 579 36.85 -33.09 -3.13
N ASN A 580 35.80 -33.75 -2.62
CA ASN A 580 35.92 -35.08 -2.00
C ASN A 580 35.08 -36.19 -2.67
N ILE A 581 34.54 -35.96 -3.89
CA ILE A 581 33.93 -37.04 -4.70
C ILE A 581 34.73 -37.30 -5.99
N ALA A 582 35.89 -36.66 -6.16
CA ALA A 582 36.85 -36.98 -7.23
C ALA A 582 38.02 -37.86 -6.73
N GLN A 583 37.77 -38.74 -5.74
CA GLN A 583 38.73 -39.75 -5.27
C GLN A 583 38.08 -41.11 -4.98
N TYR A 584 37.10 -41.52 -5.79
CA TYR A 584 36.80 -42.93 -6.01
C TYR A 584 36.47 -43.17 -7.48
#